data_AF-A0A2E2C0N6-F1
#
_entry.id   AF-A0A2E2C0N6-F1
#
_cell.length_a   1.000
_cell.length_b   1.000
_cell.length_c   1.000
_cell.angle_alpha   90.00
_cell.angle_beta   90.00
_cell.angle_gamma   90.00
#
_symmetry.space_group_name_H-M   'P 1'
#
loop_
_entity.id
_entity.type
_entity.pdbx_description
1 polymer ?
#
loop_
_entity_poly.entity_id
_entity_poly.type
_entity_poly.pdbx_seq_one_letter_code
_entity_poly.pdbx_strand_id
1 'polypeptide(L)'
;MSAPFWIYCFTGRFFLIVIAATGISILMSFVQSLEIDQIFNLAEAILWISISSVFLFRLRHTKRNRDLSITCIIAFALFGVSDFIEVSTRAWYQPVSLFILKACCVSTLVTVFIIYDRRRKNHPEVK
;
A
#
# COMPACT_ATOMS: atom_id res chain seq x y z
N MET A 1 5.84 -27.21 -8.16
CA MET A 1 5.79 -25.84 -8.74
C MET A 1 4.98 -24.95 -7.81
N SER A 2 5.66 -24.27 -6.88
CA SER A 2 5.05 -23.31 -5.96
C SER A 2 4.61 -22.07 -6.73
N ALA A 3 3.29 -21.83 -6.79
CA ALA A 3 2.74 -20.62 -7.39
C ALA A 3 3.46 -19.37 -6.83
N PRO A 4 3.93 -18.45 -7.68
CA PRO A 4 4.66 -17.29 -7.21
C PRO A 4 3.76 -16.47 -6.27
N PHE A 5 4.26 -16.17 -5.08
CA PHE A 5 3.57 -15.43 -4.00
C PHE A 5 2.94 -14.09 -4.47
N TRP A 6 3.43 -13.55 -5.60
CA TRP A 6 2.81 -12.46 -6.35
C TRP A 6 1.32 -12.67 -6.65
N ILE A 7 0.89 -13.90 -6.94
CA ILE A 7 -0.52 -14.24 -7.15
C ILE A 7 -1.33 -13.98 -5.88
N TYR A 8 -0.76 -14.17 -4.69
CA TYR A 8 -1.45 -13.97 -3.40
C TYR A 8 -1.42 -12.52 -2.91
N CYS A 9 -0.48 -11.71 -3.37
CA CYS A 9 -0.47 -10.26 -3.11
C CYS A 9 -1.34 -9.48 -4.11
N PHE A 10 -1.53 -10.00 -5.32
CA PHE A 10 -2.47 -9.45 -6.30
C PHE A 10 -3.78 -10.24 -6.42
N THR A 11 -4.03 -11.19 -5.53
CA THR A 11 -5.39 -11.75 -5.41
C THR A 11 -6.30 -10.66 -4.88
N GLY A 12 -7.51 -10.59 -5.42
CA GLY A 12 -8.49 -9.56 -5.05
C GLY A 12 -8.69 -9.41 -3.54
N ARG A 13 -8.48 -10.48 -2.76
CA ARG A 13 -8.53 -10.45 -1.29
C ARG A 13 -7.48 -9.57 -0.63
N PHE A 14 -6.19 -9.66 -1.01
CA PHE A 14 -5.15 -8.82 -0.42
C PHE A 14 -5.37 -7.35 -0.81
N PHE A 15 -5.72 -7.11 -2.06
CA PHE A 15 -6.03 -5.76 -2.55
C PHE A 15 -7.24 -5.12 -1.84
N LEU A 16 -8.31 -5.90 -1.59
CA LEU A 16 -9.45 -5.46 -0.78
C LEU A 16 -9.07 -5.11 0.66
N ILE A 17 -8.21 -5.92 1.28
CA ILE A 17 -7.70 -5.65 2.63
C ILE A 17 -6.89 -4.35 2.62
N VAL A 18 -6.05 -4.11 1.62
CA VAL A 18 -5.26 -2.89 1.49
C VAL A 18 -6.15 -1.67 1.31
N ILE A 19 -7.16 -1.73 0.43
CA ILE A 19 -8.12 -0.62 0.26
C ILE A 19 -8.92 -0.36 1.52
N ALA A 20 -9.40 -1.41 2.19
CA ALA A 20 -10.14 -1.27 3.43
C ALA A 20 -9.27 -0.64 4.53
N ALA A 21 -8.04 -1.12 4.71
CA ALA A 21 -7.10 -0.59 5.71
C ALA A 21 -6.73 0.87 5.42
N THR A 22 -6.36 1.20 4.18
CA THR A 22 -6.05 2.59 3.79
C THR A 22 -7.27 3.52 3.89
N GLY A 23 -8.47 3.03 3.59
CA GLY A 23 -9.72 3.77 3.79
C GLY A 23 -10.04 4.04 5.27
N ILE A 24 -9.80 3.05 6.14
CA ILE A 24 -9.91 3.21 7.60
C ILE A 24 -8.88 4.24 8.10
N SER A 25 -7.64 4.16 7.61
CA SER A 25 -6.57 5.11 7.95
C SER A 25 -6.93 6.54 7.54
N ILE A 26 -7.44 6.73 6.32
CA ILE A 26 -7.92 8.02 5.82
C ILE A 26 -9.09 8.56 6.65
N LEU A 27 -10.03 7.68 7.02
CA LEU A 27 -11.16 8.03 7.88
C LEU A 27 -10.69 8.45 9.28
N MET A 28 -9.72 7.73 9.85
CA MET A 28 -9.10 8.05 11.15
C MET A 28 -8.34 9.38 11.09
N SER A 29 -7.61 9.66 10.01
CA SER A 29 -6.98 10.98 9.80
C SER A 29 -7.99 12.13 9.77
N PHE A 30 -9.23 11.89 9.32
CA PHE A 30 -10.31 12.89 9.34
C PHE A 30 -10.97 13.02 10.72
N VAL A 31 -11.01 11.92 11.48
CA VAL A 31 -11.61 11.83 12.83
C VAL A 31 -10.50 11.85 13.89
N GLN A 32 -9.54 12.76 13.78
CA GLN A 32 -8.47 12.88 14.78
C GLN A 32 -9.02 13.34 16.13
N SER A 33 -9.06 12.42 17.10
CA SER A 33 -9.53 12.67 18.46
C SER A 33 -8.80 11.75 19.45
N LEU A 34 -7.79 12.30 20.14
CA LEU A 34 -7.01 11.74 21.27
C LEU A 34 -5.77 10.86 20.95
N GLU A 35 -4.90 10.74 21.97
CA GLU A 35 -3.59 10.07 21.99
C GLU A 35 -3.57 8.62 21.45
N ILE A 36 -4.73 7.95 21.39
CA ILE A 36 -4.87 6.58 20.89
C ILE A 36 -4.58 6.50 19.38
N ASP A 37 -4.90 7.55 18.63
CA ASP A 37 -4.67 7.62 17.18
C ASP A 37 -3.17 7.53 16.82
N GLN A 38 -2.28 8.01 17.71
CA GLN A 38 -0.84 7.95 17.47
C GLN A 38 -0.31 6.51 17.46
N ILE A 39 -0.83 5.66 18.34
CA ILE A 39 -0.40 4.26 18.45
C ILE A 39 -0.89 3.48 17.23
N PHE A 40 -2.13 3.73 16.78
CA PHE A 40 -2.67 3.11 15.57
C PHE A 40 -1.92 3.55 14.31
N ASN A 41 -1.67 4.85 14.15
CA ASN A 41 -0.92 5.37 13.00
C ASN A 41 0.52 4.85 12.98
N LEU A 42 1.16 4.73 14.14
CA LEU A 42 2.50 4.13 14.25
C LEU A 42 2.48 2.64 13.88
N ALA A 43 1.48 1.90 14.36
CA ALA A 43 1.32 0.49 14.03
C ALA A 43 1.06 0.29 12.53
N GLU A 44 0.25 1.17 11.91
CA GLU A 44 0.06 1.18 10.46
C GLU A 44 1.35 1.52 9.71
N ALA A 45 2.07 2.56 10.11
CA ALA A 45 3.34 2.94 9.49
C ALA A 45 4.32 1.75 9.45
N ILE A 46 4.48 1.06 10.58
CA ILE A 46 5.33 -0.13 10.70
C ILE A 46 4.82 -1.27 9.81
N LEU A 47 3.51 -1.49 9.78
CA LEU A 47 2.89 -2.51 8.95
C LEU A 47 3.16 -2.25 7.46
N TRP A 48 2.93 -1.02 6.98
CA TRP A 48 3.14 -0.64 5.58
C TRP A 48 4.61 -0.70 5.16
N ILE A 49 5.52 -0.23 6.01
CA ILE A 49 6.99 -0.32 5.76
C ILE A 49 7.45 -1.78 5.77
N SER A 50 6.94 -2.62 6.67
CA SER A 50 7.25 -4.04 6.73
C SER A 50 6.81 -4.76 5.45
N ILE A 51 5.58 -4.49 4.99
CA ILE A 51 5.07 -5.02 3.71
C ILE A 51 5.97 -4.58 2.56
N SER A 52 6.29 -3.28 2.46
CA SER A 52 7.19 -2.75 1.41
C SER A 52 8.56 -3.45 1.42
N SER A 53 9.12 -3.67 2.61
CA SER A 53 10.42 -4.34 2.79
C SER A 53 10.39 -5.80 2.32
N VAL A 54 9.32 -6.54 2.63
CA VAL A 54 9.13 -7.92 2.15
C VAL A 54 9.05 -7.96 0.62
N PHE A 55 8.32 -7.02 0.01
CA PHE A 55 8.25 -6.90 -1.45
C PHE A 55 9.62 -6.56 -2.05
N LEU A 56 10.38 -5.66 -1.44
CA LEU A 56 11.72 -5.28 -1.89
C LEU A 56 12.69 -6.46 -1.84
N PHE A 57 12.67 -7.25 -0.77
CA PHE A 57 13.52 -8.43 -0.66
C PHE A 57 13.16 -9.50 -1.71
N ARG A 58 11.86 -9.68 -1.97
CA ARG A 58 11.35 -10.61 -3.00
C ARG A 58 11.60 -10.11 -4.43
N LEU A 59 11.68 -8.81 -4.67
CA LEU A 59 12.02 -8.21 -5.97
C LEU A 59 13.40 -8.65 -6.48
N ARG A 60 14.33 -8.95 -5.55
CA ARG A 60 15.66 -9.49 -5.91
C ARG A 60 15.58 -10.86 -6.58
N HIS A 61 14.53 -11.64 -6.30
CA HIS A 61 14.36 -13.01 -6.80
C HIS A 61 13.38 -13.15 -7.98
N THR A 62 12.77 -12.06 -8.47
CA THR A 62 11.79 -12.09 -9.56
C THR A 62 12.12 -11.07 -10.64
N LYS A 63 12.17 -11.51 -11.91
CA LYS A 63 12.38 -10.65 -13.09
C LYS A 63 11.08 -10.27 -13.82
N ARG A 64 10.00 -11.05 -13.67
CA ARG A 64 8.72 -10.82 -14.39
C ARG A 64 7.87 -9.79 -13.64
N ASN A 65 7.37 -8.76 -14.34
CA ASN A 65 6.58 -7.65 -13.81
C ASN A 65 7.27 -6.80 -12.72
N ARG A 66 8.60 -6.60 -12.85
CA ARG A 66 9.39 -5.77 -11.92
C ARG A 66 8.88 -4.33 -11.82
N ASP A 67 8.41 -3.73 -12.90
CA ASP A 67 8.00 -2.33 -12.89
C ASP A 67 6.79 -2.11 -11.97
N LEU A 68 5.75 -2.95 -12.11
CA LEU A 68 4.56 -2.93 -11.23
C LEU A 68 4.92 -3.18 -9.77
N SER A 69 5.89 -4.08 -9.55
CA SER A 69 6.40 -4.44 -8.23
C SER A 69 7.08 -3.26 -7.55
N ILE A 70 7.94 -2.55 -8.28
CA ILE A 70 8.65 -1.36 -7.81
C ILE A 70 7.66 -0.25 -7.48
N THR A 71 6.66 -0.03 -8.36
CA THR A 71 5.60 0.94 -8.09
C THR A 71 4.85 0.65 -6.79
N CYS A 72 4.48 -0.61 -6.53
CA CYS A 72 3.84 -0.99 -5.27
C CYS A 72 4.75 -0.78 -4.05
N ILE A 73 6.04 -1.16 -4.15
CA ILE A 73 7.03 -0.95 -3.08
C ILE A 73 7.11 0.52 -2.71
N ILE A 74 7.24 1.39 -3.72
CA ILE A 74 7.32 2.84 -3.54
C ILE A 74 6.03 3.37 -2.93
N ALA A 75 4.86 2.95 -3.43
CA ALA A 75 3.57 3.39 -2.90
C ALA A 75 3.38 2.99 -1.42
N PHE A 76 3.70 1.75 -1.04
CA PHE A 76 3.60 1.31 0.36
C PHE A 76 4.63 2.00 1.26
N ALA A 77 5.85 2.22 0.77
CA ALA A 77 6.87 2.94 1.52
C ALA A 77 6.47 4.40 1.77
N LEU A 78 5.99 5.10 0.74
CA LEU A 78 5.49 6.47 0.85
C LEU A 78 4.27 6.56 1.77
N PHE A 79 3.39 5.56 1.73
CA PHE A 79 2.23 5.49 2.63
C PHE A 79 2.66 5.36 4.09
N GLY A 80 3.53 4.39 4.41
CA GLY A 80 4.02 4.22 5.78
C GLY A 80 4.89 5.39 6.28
N VAL A 81 5.63 6.06 5.40
CA VAL A 81 6.35 7.30 5.74
C VAL A 81 5.38 8.44 6.04
N SER A 82 4.27 8.55 5.30
CA SER A 82 3.23 9.53 5.58
C SER A 82 2.64 9.33 6.98
N ASP A 83 2.34 8.09 7.36
CA ASP A 83 1.81 7.76 8.69
C ASP A 83 2.84 8.01 9.80
N PHE A 84 4.13 7.74 9.53
CA PHE A 84 5.21 8.04 10.48
C PHE A 84 5.39 9.54 10.71
N ILE A 85 5.26 10.35 9.65
CA ILE A 85 5.29 11.82 9.76
C ILE A 85 4.10 12.30 10.59
N GLU A 86 2.91 11.72 10.46
CA GLU A 86 1.75 12.08 11.30
C GLU A 86 2.03 11.85 12.80
N VAL A 87 2.69 10.75 13.15
CA VAL A 87 3.09 10.45 14.55
C VAL A 87 4.17 11.41 15.05
N SER A 88 5.18 11.69 14.22
CA SER A 88 6.34 12.49 14.61
C SER A 88 6.03 13.99 14.72
N THR A 89 5.11 14.52 13.92
CA THR A 89 5.00 15.97 13.78
C THR A 89 4.07 16.60 14.81
N ARG A 90 3.08 15.86 15.35
CA ARG A 90 2.09 16.33 16.37
C ARG A 90 1.43 17.72 16.12
N ALA A 91 1.63 18.35 14.96
CA ALA A 91 1.40 19.79 14.74
C ALA A 91 0.73 20.12 13.37
N TRP A 92 -0.59 19.97 13.32
CA TRP A 92 -1.63 20.97 12.98
C TRP A 92 -1.55 21.90 11.73
N TYR A 93 -0.55 21.90 10.84
CA TYR A 93 -0.56 22.87 9.71
C TYR A 93 -0.40 22.36 8.27
N GLN A 94 -0.32 21.04 8.02
CA GLN A 94 -0.35 20.51 6.63
C GLN A 94 -1.09 19.15 6.49
N PRO A 95 -2.31 18.96 7.02
CA PRO A 95 -3.03 17.69 6.84
C PRO A 95 -3.38 17.40 5.37
N VAL A 96 -3.51 18.43 4.52
CA VAL A 96 -3.93 18.28 3.12
C VAL A 96 -2.84 17.66 2.24
N SER A 97 -1.57 18.04 2.43
CA SER A 97 -0.47 17.54 1.59
C SER A 97 -0.19 16.05 1.82
N LEU A 98 -0.25 15.61 3.08
CA LEU A 98 -0.12 14.20 3.44
C LEU A 98 -1.34 13.39 2.97
N PHE A 99 -2.55 13.96 3.08
CA PHE A 99 -3.76 13.36 2.54
C PHE A 99 -3.69 13.17 1.01
N ILE A 100 -3.21 14.16 0.27
CA ILE A 100 -3.00 14.06 -1.18
C ILE A 100 -1.98 12.97 -1.50
N LEU A 101 -0.91 12.86 -0.71
CA LEU A 101 0.10 11.81 -0.90
C LEU A 101 -0.52 10.42 -0.66
N LYS A 102 -1.30 10.24 0.40
CA LYS A 102 -2.05 9.00 0.67
C LYS A 102 -3.02 8.67 -0.46
N ALA A 103 -3.79 9.64 -0.94
CA ALA A 103 -4.73 9.48 -2.06
C ALA A 103 -4.02 9.12 -3.38
N CYS A 104 -2.87 9.75 -3.66
CA CYS A 104 -2.03 9.40 -4.81
C CYS A 104 -1.48 7.97 -4.71
N CYS A 105 -1.05 7.54 -3.52
CA CYS A 105 -0.56 6.18 -3.29
C CYS A 105 -1.66 5.14 -3.52
N VAL A 106 -2.87 5.37 -2.97
CA VAL A 106 -4.03 4.50 -3.20
C VAL A 106 -4.41 4.46 -4.69
N SER A 107 -4.47 5.61 -5.36
CA SER A 107 -4.79 5.69 -6.80
C SER A 107 -3.77 4.93 -7.66
N THR A 108 -2.49 4.99 -7.28
CA THR A 108 -1.43 4.25 -7.95
C THR A 108 -1.60 2.74 -7.75
N LEU A 109 -1.85 2.28 -6.52
CA LEU A 109 -2.12 0.87 -6.23
C LEU A 109 -3.35 0.36 -7.00
N VAL A 110 -4.42 1.15 -7.06
CA VAL A 110 -5.63 0.85 -7.85
C VAL A 110 -5.31 0.73 -9.34
N THR A 111 -4.54 1.66 -9.88
CA THR A 111 -4.15 1.62 -11.30
C THR A 111 -3.33 0.38 -11.62
N VAL A 112 -2.34 0.05 -10.79
CA VAL A 112 -1.53 -1.17 -10.94
C VAL A 112 -2.40 -2.42 -10.86
N PHE A 113 -3.39 -2.45 -9.96
CA PHE A 113 -4.35 -3.55 -9.84
C PHE A 113 -5.24 -3.73 -11.06
N ILE A 114 -5.79 -2.64 -11.59
CA ILE A 114 -6.61 -2.69 -12.82
C ILE A 114 -5.76 -3.19 -13.99
N ILE A 115 -4.51 -2.72 -14.12
CA ILE A 115 -3.60 -3.18 -15.18
C ILE A 115 -3.28 -4.68 -15.01
N TYR A 116 -3.03 -5.13 -13.78
CA TYR A 116 -2.77 -6.54 -13.49
C TYR A 116 -3.98 -7.42 -13.80
N ASP A 117 -5.19 -7.05 -13.36
CA ASP A 117 -6.42 -7.83 -13.61
C ASP A 117 -6.76 -7.88 -15.10
N ARG A 118 -6.57 -6.77 -15.83
CA ARG A 118 -6.71 -6.74 -17.30
C ARG A 118 -5.71 -7.67 -17.98
N ARG A 119 -4.43 -7.65 -17.58
CA ARG A 119 -3.40 -8.56 -18.13
C ARG A 119 -3.70 -10.02 -17.81
N ARG A 120 -4.24 -10.31 -16.62
CA ARG A 120 -4.68 -11.66 -16.24
C ARG A 120 -5.86 -12.15 -17.08
N LYS A 121 -6.86 -11.29 -17.33
CA LYS A 121 -8.04 -11.63 -18.16
C LYS A 121 -7.69 -11.80 -19.64
N ASN A 122 -6.75 -11.02 -20.16
CA ASN A 122 -6.33 -11.07 -21.55
C ASN A 122 -5.27 -12.16 -21.86
N HIS A 123 -4.66 -12.76 -20.85
CA HIS A 123 -3.90 -14.02 -20.96
C HIS A 123 -4.67 -15.15 -20.26
N PRO A 124 -5.73 -15.70 -20.89
CA PRO A 124 -6.16 -17.05 -20.58
C PRO A 124 -5.05 -17.98 -21.09
N GLU A 125 -3.99 -18.17 -20.31
CA GLU A 125 -3.06 -19.25 -20.59
C GLU A 125 -3.83 -20.56 -20.43
N VAL A 126 -4.19 -21.11 -21.60
CA VAL A 126 -4.19 -22.53 -21.97
C VAL A 126 -3.97 -23.41 -20.75
N LYS A 127 -5.07 -24.03 -20.32
CA LYS A 127 -5.14 -25.02 -19.26
C LYS A 127 -4.11 -26.13 -19.43
#